data_AF-A0A2N5KI47-F1
#
_entry.id   AF-A0A2N5KI47-F1
#
_cell.length_a   1.000
_cell.length_b   1.000
_cell.length_c   1.000
_cell.angle_alpha   90.00
_cell.angle_beta   90.00
_cell.angle_gamma   90.00
#
_symmetry.space_group_name_H-M   'P 1'
#
loop_
_entity.id
_entity.type
_entity.pdbx_description
1 polymer ?
#
loop_
_entity_poly.entity_id
_entity_poly.type
_entity_poly.pdbx_seq_one_letter_code
_entity_poly.pdbx_strand_id
1 'polypeptide(L)'
;ARNVDPASPFADALREPERFFVLNPPSAHLEVKGLLAEVSALAAGDDPAPLAPEQVEAVRRVVPWTRSLCVGETTGPDGETVDLVPYVQEHPDLVVKKSWDYGGKTVFLAKDLEEEATRERLRAVLGPGAPLDWEALVKHAANDPDDCWVAQRRVELEPSGLEKALLDGEVEAFAGYVDASTYATHGIAPWGGGGVSRASRSRVVNIMGGGGLVPLLPQEVLDLLHS
;
A
#
# COMPACT_ATOMS: atom_id res chain seq x y z
N ALA A 1 -18.20 -9.64 -1.56
CA ALA A 1 -18.83 -9.06 -2.76
C ALA A 1 -20.18 -8.45 -2.42
N ARG A 2 -20.22 -7.22 -1.87
CA ARG A 2 -21.49 -6.53 -1.55
C ARG A 2 -22.18 -5.90 -2.78
N ASN A 3 -21.46 -5.82 -3.91
CA ASN A 3 -21.89 -5.09 -5.12
C ASN A 3 -22.13 -5.98 -6.35
N VAL A 4 -22.28 -7.30 -6.18
CA VAL A 4 -22.57 -8.20 -7.31
C VAL A 4 -24.05 -8.56 -7.25
N ASP A 5 -24.81 -8.23 -8.30
CA ASP A 5 -26.19 -8.67 -8.45
C ASP A 5 -26.22 -10.21 -8.44
N PRO A 6 -26.88 -10.85 -7.46
CA PRO A 6 -26.96 -12.29 -7.34
C PRO A 6 -27.53 -12.99 -8.57
N ALA A 7 -28.34 -12.30 -9.39
CA ALA A 7 -28.94 -12.84 -10.61
C ALA A 7 -28.07 -12.63 -11.86
N SER A 8 -26.91 -11.97 -11.73
CA SER A 8 -26.04 -11.70 -12.87
C SER A 8 -25.27 -12.95 -13.32
N PRO A 9 -24.96 -13.08 -14.62
CA PRO A 9 -24.07 -14.15 -15.11
C PRO A 9 -22.69 -14.17 -14.43
N PHE A 10 -22.23 -13.00 -13.96
CA PHE A 10 -20.98 -12.91 -13.19
C PHE A 10 -21.12 -13.56 -11.81
N ALA A 11 -22.26 -13.41 -11.13
CA ALA A 11 -22.51 -14.11 -9.87
C ALA A 11 -22.53 -15.63 -10.07
N ASP A 12 -23.07 -16.12 -11.18
CA ASP A 12 -23.06 -17.54 -11.52
C ASP A 12 -21.63 -18.06 -11.75
N ALA A 13 -20.80 -17.28 -12.46
CA ALA A 13 -19.39 -17.60 -12.64
C ALA A 13 -18.62 -17.71 -11.32
N LEU A 14 -18.93 -16.86 -10.33
CA LEU A 14 -18.33 -16.94 -8.99
C LEU A 14 -18.82 -18.14 -8.17
N ARG A 15 -20.02 -18.66 -8.45
CA ARG A 15 -20.59 -19.84 -7.76
C ARG A 15 -20.17 -21.17 -8.37
N GLU A 16 -19.76 -21.16 -9.64
CA GLU A 16 -19.31 -22.34 -10.38
C GLU A 16 -17.80 -22.26 -10.73
N PRO A 17 -16.88 -22.15 -9.74
CA PRO A 17 -15.45 -21.92 -9.99
C PRO A 17 -14.74 -23.06 -10.73
N GLU A 18 -15.31 -24.27 -10.73
CA GLU A 18 -14.79 -25.40 -11.52
C GLU A 18 -15.09 -25.28 -13.02
N ARG A 19 -16.13 -24.51 -13.37
CA ARG A 19 -16.55 -24.28 -14.75
C ARG A 19 -16.04 -22.94 -15.29
N PHE A 20 -15.98 -21.93 -14.44
CA PHE A 20 -15.54 -20.59 -14.79
C PHE A 20 -14.27 -20.24 -14.01
N PHE A 21 -13.15 -20.20 -14.72
CA PHE A 21 -11.87 -19.85 -14.13
C PHE A 21 -11.72 -18.32 -14.04
N VAL A 22 -11.70 -17.79 -12.82
CA VAL A 22 -11.48 -16.37 -12.55
C VAL A 22 -10.06 -16.16 -12.05
N LEU A 23 -9.25 -15.45 -12.83
CA LEU A 23 -7.93 -14.99 -12.41
C LEU A 23 -8.11 -13.85 -11.39
N ASN A 24 -7.53 -14.01 -10.20
CA ASN A 24 -7.72 -13.13 -9.04
C ASN A 24 -9.20 -13.02 -8.65
N PRO A 25 -9.80 -14.09 -8.09
CA PRO A 25 -11.19 -14.05 -7.68
C PRO A 25 -11.43 -12.90 -6.70
N PRO A 26 -12.68 -12.41 -6.55
CA PRO A 26 -12.98 -11.30 -5.63
C PRO A 26 -12.58 -11.53 -4.17
N SER A 27 -12.17 -12.73 -3.76
CA SER A 27 -11.59 -13.06 -2.44
C SER A 27 -10.06 -12.92 -2.36
N ALA A 28 -9.37 -12.78 -3.49
CA ALA A 28 -7.92 -12.56 -3.57
C ALA A 28 -7.59 -11.11 -3.24
N HIS A 29 -7.78 -10.73 -1.98
CA HIS A 29 -7.58 -9.38 -1.45
C HIS A 29 -6.09 -9.08 -1.20
N LEU A 30 -5.23 -9.34 -2.18
CA LEU A 30 -3.79 -9.20 -2.03
C LEU A 30 -3.30 -7.76 -2.20
N GLU A 31 -4.13 -6.87 -2.75
CA GLU A 31 -3.74 -5.51 -3.13
C GLU A 31 -4.37 -4.42 -2.25
N VAL A 32 -4.96 -4.79 -1.10
CA VAL A 32 -5.56 -3.82 -0.18
C VAL A 32 -4.61 -3.47 0.95
N LYS A 33 -4.61 -2.20 1.36
CA LYS A 33 -3.69 -1.71 2.41
C LYS A 33 -3.96 -2.37 3.76
N GLY A 34 -5.20 -2.83 3.97
CA GLY A 34 -5.59 -3.66 5.11
C GLY A 34 -4.79 -4.96 5.19
N LEU A 35 -4.45 -5.61 4.07
CA LEU A 35 -3.59 -6.80 4.11
C LEU A 35 -2.20 -6.47 4.68
N LEU A 36 -1.65 -5.30 4.35
CA LEU A 36 -0.38 -4.85 4.93
C LEU A 36 -0.49 -4.68 6.46
N ALA A 37 -1.65 -4.21 6.96
CA ALA A 37 -1.91 -4.14 8.38
C ALA A 37 -1.95 -5.54 9.02
N GLU A 38 -2.69 -6.47 8.43
CA GLU A 38 -2.82 -7.85 8.94
C GLU A 38 -1.45 -8.54 9.01
N VAL A 39 -0.67 -8.53 7.91
CA VAL A 39 0.65 -9.20 7.90
C VAL A 39 1.63 -8.52 8.85
N SER A 40 1.56 -7.19 9.00
CA SER A 40 2.40 -6.44 9.95
C SER A 40 2.03 -6.76 11.41
N ALA A 41 0.75 -6.92 11.72
CA ALA A 41 0.25 -7.33 13.03
C ALA A 41 0.65 -8.77 13.37
N LEU A 42 0.49 -9.70 12.41
CA LEU A 42 0.92 -11.09 12.54
C LEU A 42 2.42 -11.21 12.81
N ALA A 43 3.25 -10.47 12.09
CA ALA A 43 4.70 -10.47 12.29
C ALA A 43 5.13 -9.83 13.62
N ALA A 44 4.27 -9.00 14.23
CA ALA A 44 4.47 -8.45 15.56
C ALA A 44 3.96 -9.37 16.68
N GLY A 45 3.13 -10.37 16.36
CA GLY A 45 2.53 -11.29 17.33
C GLY A 45 1.20 -10.82 17.91
N ASP A 46 0.56 -9.85 17.26
CA ASP A 46 -0.76 -9.32 17.69
C ASP A 46 -1.91 -10.32 17.39
N ASP A 47 -1.71 -11.23 16.43
CA ASP A 47 -2.69 -12.25 16.03
C ASP A 47 -2.09 -13.66 16.14
N PRO A 48 -2.85 -14.66 16.65
CA PRO A 48 -2.37 -16.03 16.83
C PRO A 48 -2.12 -16.83 15.53
N ALA A 49 -2.48 -16.34 14.34
CA ALA A 49 -2.26 -17.09 13.11
C ALA A 49 -0.76 -17.21 12.78
N PRO A 50 -0.24 -18.43 12.54
CA PRO A 50 1.18 -18.63 12.43
C PRO A 50 1.71 -18.23 11.04
N LEU A 51 2.55 -17.20 11.00
CA LEU A 51 3.56 -17.04 9.95
C LEU A 51 4.77 -17.91 10.32
N ALA A 52 5.36 -18.59 9.33
CA ALA A 52 6.64 -19.26 9.52
C ALA A 52 7.74 -18.24 9.92
N PRO A 53 8.78 -18.63 10.68
CA PRO A 53 9.82 -17.70 11.11
C PRO A 53 10.46 -16.89 9.96
N GLU A 54 10.68 -17.53 8.82
CA GLU A 54 11.21 -16.89 7.61
C GLU A 54 10.26 -15.84 7.02
N GLN A 55 8.94 -16.07 7.12
CA GLN A 55 7.92 -15.12 6.67
C GLN A 55 7.83 -13.93 7.62
N VAL A 56 7.92 -14.16 8.94
CA VAL A 56 8.00 -13.08 9.94
C VAL A 56 9.19 -12.18 9.67
N GLU A 57 10.36 -12.77 9.44
CA GLU A 57 11.58 -12.01 9.12
C GLU A 57 11.44 -11.24 7.80
N ALA A 58 10.88 -11.87 6.77
CA ALA A 58 10.62 -11.20 5.50
C ALA A 58 9.68 -9.99 5.67
N VAL A 59 8.57 -10.15 6.41
CA VAL A 59 7.61 -9.08 6.67
C VAL A 59 8.26 -7.93 7.46
N ARG A 60 8.97 -8.22 8.56
CA ARG A 60 9.66 -7.20 9.37
C ARG A 60 10.67 -6.39 8.57
N ARG A 61 11.30 -7.01 7.56
CA ARG A 61 12.27 -6.35 6.69
C ARG A 61 11.63 -5.42 5.66
N VAL A 62 10.47 -5.77 5.10
CA VAL A 62 9.94 -5.10 3.89
C VAL A 62 8.61 -4.37 4.09
N VAL A 63 7.83 -4.74 5.10
CA VAL A 63 6.53 -4.12 5.39
C VAL A 63 6.72 -3.08 6.48
N PRO A 64 6.48 -1.79 6.19
CA PRO A 64 6.48 -0.76 7.22
C PRO A 64 5.43 -1.09 8.29
N TRP A 65 5.68 -0.71 9.54
CA TRP A 65 4.68 -0.84 10.59
C TRP A 65 3.34 -0.26 10.11
N THR A 66 2.31 -1.11 10.10
CA THR A 66 0.99 -0.78 9.57
C THR A 66 -0.06 -1.40 10.47
N ARG A 67 -1.11 -0.65 10.84
CA ARG A 67 -2.23 -1.16 11.65
C ARG A 67 -3.57 -0.75 11.07
N SER A 68 -4.53 -1.65 11.15
CA SER A 68 -5.94 -1.36 10.91
C SER A 68 -6.36 -0.41 12.01
N LEU A 69 -6.83 0.78 11.64
CA LEU A 69 -7.15 1.82 12.59
C LEU A 69 -8.49 1.50 13.25
N CYS A 70 -8.43 0.92 14.44
CA CYS A 70 -9.56 0.60 15.29
C CYS A 70 -9.22 0.89 16.76
N VAL A 71 -10.24 1.01 17.60
CA VAL A 71 -10.04 1.20 19.05
C VAL A 71 -9.46 -0.08 19.65
N GLY A 72 -8.36 0.05 20.40
CA GLY A 72 -7.75 -1.08 21.10
C GLY A 72 -6.23 -0.98 21.20
N GLU A 73 -5.67 -1.89 21.98
CA GLU A 73 -4.23 -2.04 22.13
C GLU A 73 -3.62 -2.81 20.97
N THR A 74 -2.39 -2.47 20.59
CA THR A 74 -1.61 -3.19 19.59
C THR A 74 -0.11 -3.03 19.84
N THR A 75 0.71 -3.85 19.20
CA THR A 75 2.16 -3.64 19.19
C THR A 75 2.52 -2.42 18.35
N GLY A 76 3.14 -1.44 19.01
CA GLY A 76 3.67 -0.22 18.44
C GLY A 76 4.89 -0.47 17.55
N PRO A 77 5.36 0.58 16.87
CA PRO A 77 6.44 0.48 15.88
C PRO A 77 7.79 0.01 16.44
N ASP A 78 8.02 0.16 17.74
CA ASP A 78 9.27 -0.22 18.40
C ASP A 78 9.08 -1.42 19.36
N GLY A 79 7.93 -2.09 19.28
CA GLY A 79 7.61 -3.34 20.00
C GLY A 79 6.87 -3.17 21.33
N GLU A 80 6.58 -1.94 21.74
CA GLU A 80 5.81 -1.58 22.92
C GLU A 80 4.30 -1.78 22.72
N THR A 81 3.52 -2.00 23.78
CA THR A 81 2.05 -1.99 23.68
C THR A 81 1.53 -0.56 23.70
N VAL A 82 0.70 -0.20 22.72
CA VAL A 82 0.12 1.16 22.59
C VAL A 82 -1.40 1.09 22.41
N ASP A 83 -2.13 2.06 22.94
CA ASP A 83 -3.52 2.33 22.53
C ASP A 83 -3.47 3.04 21.17
N LEU A 84 -3.94 2.36 20.13
CA LEU A 84 -3.66 2.74 18.74
C LEU A 84 -4.22 4.12 18.37
N VAL A 85 -5.43 4.47 18.83
CA VAL A 85 -6.08 5.73 18.42
C VAL A 85 -5.36 6.95 19.03
N PRO A 86 -5.14 7.02 20.36
CA PRO A 86 -4.31 8.07 20.95
C PRO A 86 -2.90 8.11 20.37
N TYR A 87 -2.27 6.95 20.18
CA TYR A 87 -0.94 6.87 19.58
C TYR A 87 -0.90 7.55 18.20
N VAL A 88 -1.82 7.21 17.30
CA VAL A 88 -1.84 7.82 15.96
C VAL A 88 -2.12 9.33 16.02
N GLN A 89 -2.90 9.82 16.99
CA GLN A 89 -3.14 11.25 17.18
C GLN A 89 -1.87 12.00 17.62
N GLU A 90 -1.05 11.39 18.47
CA GLU A 90 0.20 11.95 18.99
C GLU A 90 1.37 11.84 18.00
N HIS A 91 1.24 11.01 16.96
CA HIS A 91 2.28 10.71 15.97
C HIS A 91 1.90 11.21 14.56
N PRO A 92 2.01 12.53 14.29
CA PRO A 92 1.67 13.15 13.00
C PRO A 92 2.62 12.78 11.85
N ASP A 93 3.71 12.08 12.14
CA ASP A 93 4.65 11.51 11.17
C ASP A 93 4.10 10.25 10.47
N LEU A 94 3.03 9.66 11.01
CA LEU A 94 2.31 8.55 10.41
C LEU A 94 1.45 8.98 9.21
N VAL A 95 1.13 8.00 8.37
CA VAL A 95 0.21 8.17 7.24
C VAL A 95 -1.11 7.48 7.54
N VAL A 96 -2.23 8.19 7.41
CA VAL A 96 -3.58 7.60 7.50
C VAL A 96 -4.14 7.45 6.08
N LYS A 97 -4.58 6.24 5.75
CA LYS A 97 -5.05 5.91 4.41
C LYS A 97 -6.19 4.91 4.40
N LYS A 98 -7.19 5.16 3.55
CA LYS A 98 -8.29 4.20 3.32
C LYS A 98 -7.76 2.97 2.57
N SER A 99 -8.20 1.79 3.00
CA SER A 99 -7.69 0.50 2.52
C SER A 99 -8.01 0.27 1.03
N TRP A 100 -9.23 0.60 0.62
CA TRP A 100 -9.80 0.28 -0.69
C TRP A 100 -9.72 1.39 -1.75
N ASP A 101 -9.15 2.55 -1.41
CA ASP A 101 -9.06 3.66 -2.35
C ASP A 101 -7.79 3.62 -3.21
N TYR A 102 -7.91 4.14 -4.44
CA TYR A 102 -6.82 4.24 -5.41
C TYR A 102 -6.59 5.70 -5.82
N GLY A 103 -5.37 6.02 -6.23
CA GLY A 103 -5.03 7.36 -6.74
C GLY A 103 -4.78 8.42 -5.67
N GLY A 104 -4.60 8.03 -4.40
CA GLY A 104 -4.10 8.90 -3.34
C GLY A 104 -5.12 9.86 -2.72
N LYS A 105 -6.40 9.83 -3.14
CA LYS A 105 -7.42 10.77 -2.68
C LYS A 105 -7.66 10.66 -1.17
N THR A 106 -7.69 9.45 -0.63
CA THR A 106 -7.82 9.22 0.81
C THR A 106 -6.49 8.86 1.47
N VAL A 107 -5.40 9.51 1.07
CA VAL A 107 -4.09 9.42 1.75
C VAL A 107 -3.81 10.77 2.38
N PHE A 108 -3.59 10.77 3.70
CA PHE A 108 -3.42 11.96 4.51
C PHE A 108 -2.14 11.89 5.33
N LEU A 109 -1.46 13.03 5.36
CA LEU A 109 -0.29 13.32 6.18
C LEU A 109 -0.65 14.54 7.02
N ALA A 110 -0.37 14.50 8.32
CA ALA A 110 -0.74 15.59 9.22
C ALA A 110 -0.14 16.94 8.79
N LYS A 111 1.11 16.93 8.29
CA LYS A 111 1.80 18.13 7.80
C LYS A 111 1.17 18.78 6.56
N ASP A 112 0.41 18.02 5.77
CA ASP A 112 -0.17 18.50 4.51
C ASP A 112 -1.62 18.99 4.71
N LEU A 113 -2.15 18.94 5.94
CA LEU A 113 -3.55 19.28 6.23
C LEU A 113 -3.91 20.74 5.99
N GLU A 114 -2.94 21.65 6.01
CA GLU A 114 -3.16 23.07 5.69
C GLU A 114 -3.18 23.35 4.17
N GLU A 115 -2.74 22.41 3.34
CA GLU A 115 -2.81 22.55 1.90
C GLU A 115 -4.26 22.49 1.42
N GLU A 116 -4.72 23.47 0.62
CA GLU A 116 -6.13 23.57 0.23
C GLU A 116 -6.64 22.30 -0.46
N ALA A 117 -5.82 21.68 -1.32
CA ALA A 117 -6.16 20.42 -1.98
C ALA A 117 -6.37 19.26 -0.98
N THR A 118 -5.62 19.25 0.13
CA THR A 118 -5.81 18.26 1.20
C THR A 118 -7.03 18.61 2.06
N ARG A 119 -7.26 19.89 2.35
CA ARG A 119 -8.48 20.35 3.07
C ARG A 119 -9.76 19.99 2.32
N GLU A 120 -9.78 20.13 0.99
CA GLU A 120 -10.92 19.73 0.17
C GLU A 120 -11.19 18.23 0.27
N ARG A 121 -10.15 17.40 0.15
CA ARG A 121 -10.26 15.93 0.33
C ARG A 121 -10.73 15.58 1.74
N LEU A 122 -10.23 16.29 2.76
CA LEU A 122 -10.63 16.05 4.15
C LEU A 122 -12.10 16.42 4.40
N ARG A 123 -12.59 17.54 3.84
CA ARG A 123 -14.02 17.91 3.89
C ARG A 123 -14.90 16.83 3.23
N ALA A 124 -14.45 16.23 2.13
CA ALA A 124 -15.20 15.17 1.46
C ALA A 124 -15.29 13.89 2.30
N VAL A 125 -14.28 13.61 3.14
CA VAL A 125 -14.27 12.46 4.05
C VAL A 125 -15.07 12.73 5.32
N LEU A 126 -14.79 13.85 6.00
CA LEU A 126 -15.38 14.17 7.31
C LEU A 126 -16.79 14.77 7.23
N GLY A 127 -17.18 15.25 6.05
CA GLY A 127 -18.44 15.93 5.84
C GLY A 127 -18.43 17.41 6.27
N PRO A 128 -19.54 18.12 6.00
CA PRO A 128 -19.65 19.55 6.29
C PRO A 128 -19.71 19.82 7.79
N GLY A 129 -18.97 20.85 8.24
CA GLY A 129 -19.00 21.32 9.64
C GLY A 129 -18.11 20.54 10.62
N ALA A 130 -17.45 19.46 10.17
CA ALA A 130 -16.45 18.77 10.96
C ALA A 130 -15.15 19.59 11.07
N PRO A 131 -14.43 19.51 12.21
CA PRO A 131 -13.06 20.02 12.29
C PRO A 131 -12.18 19.36 11.22
N LEU A 132 -11.35 20.17 10.55
CA LEU A 132 -10.47 19.72 9.47
C LEU A 132 -9.05 19.56 9.98
N ASP A 133 -8.90 18.73 11.00
CA ASP A 133 -7.64 18.46 11.68
C ASP A 133 -7.33 16.95 11.75
N TRP A 134 -6.12 16.64 12.20
CA TRP A 134 -5.62 15.28 12.30
C TRP A 134 -6.42 14.44 13.29
N GLU A 135 -6.79 15.02 14.42
CA GLU A 135 -7.52 14.33 15.48
C GLU A 135 -8.91 13.88 15.00
N ALA A 136 -9.62 14.76 14.29
CA ALA A 136 -10.92 14.48 13.69
C ALA A 136 -10.82 13.41 12.60
N LEU A 137 -9.77 13.44 11.77
CA LEU A 137 -9.49 12.40 10.78
C LEU A 137 -9.31 11.03 11.43
N VAL A 138 -8.43 10.94 12.44
CA VAL A 138 -8.13 9.68 13.12
C VAL A 138 -9.37 9.12 13.81
N LYS A 139 -10.15 9.98 14.49
CA LYS A 139 -11.42 9.57 15.12
C LYS A 139 -12.44 9.07 14.11
N HIS A 140 -12.61 9.77 12.99
CA HIS A 140 -13.52 9.33 11.93
C HIS A 140 -13.08 7.97 11.38
N ALA A 141 -11.82 7.85 11.00
CA ALA A 141 -11.27 6.64 10.41
C ALA A 141 -11.32 5.42 11.36
N ALA A 142 -11.13 5.63 12.66
CA ALA A 142 -11.24 4.58 13.68
C ALA A 142 -12.67 4.07 13.94
N ASN A 143 -13.68 4.87 13.58
CA ASN A 143 -15.09 4.59 13.82
C ASN A 143 -15.90 4.40 12.53
N ASP A 144 -15.25 4.39 11.36
CA ASP A 144 -15.90 4.16 10.06
C ASP A 144 -16.34 2.69 9.97
N PRO A 145 -17.65 2.38 10.01
CA PRO A 145 -18.13 1.01 9.99
C PRO A 145 -18.18 0.41 8.58
N ASP A 146 -18.11 1.26 7.55
CA ASP A 146 -18.32 0.87 6.16
C ASP A 146 -17.00 0.53 5.46
N ASP A 147 -15.88 1.03 6.00
CA ASP A 147 -14.57 0.88 5.39
C ASP A 147 -13.43 0.65 6.38
N CYS A 148 -12.36 0.02 5.88
CA CYS A 148 -11.13 -0.16 6.62
C CYS A 148 -10.16 0.99 6.35
N TRP A 149 -9.66 1.61 7.41
CA TRP A 149 -8.56 2.56 7.38
C TRP A 149 -7.32 1.95 8.00
N VAL A 150 -6.14 2.38 7.54
CA VAL A 150 -4.88 1.96 8.15
C VAL A 150 -4.02 3.17 8.51
N ALA A 151 -3.32 3.07 9.64
CA ALA A 151 -2.19 3.90 9.99
C ALA A 151 -0.89 3.19 9.59
N GLN A 152 0.07 3.91 9.02
CA GLN A 152 1.33 3.33 8.55
C GLN A 152 2.51 4.26 8.85
N ARG A 153 3.62 3.67 9.31
CA ARG A 153 4.92 4.36 9.40
C ARG A 153 5.33 4.83 8.01
N ARG A 154 5.58 6.14 7.88
CA ARG A 154 5.96 6.73 6.60
C ARG A 154 7.27 6.12 6.09
N VAL A 155 7.27 5.73 4.82
CA VAL A 155 8.48 5.34 4.10
C VAL A 155 9.09 6.60 3.49
N GLU A 156 10.26 6.98 3.98
CA GLU A 156 11.03 8.05 3.36
C GLU A 156 11.82 7.48 2.19
N LEU A 157 11.46 7.91 0.99
CA LEU A 157 12.20 7.60 -0.21
C LEU A 157 13.16 8.75 -0.50
N GLU A 158 14.42 8.41 -0.71
CA GLU A 158 15.40 9.30 -1.32
C GLU A 158 15.43 9.04 -2.83
N PRO A 159 15.67 10.07 -3.66
CA PRO A 159 15.93 9.85 -5.07
C PRO A 159 17.11 8.89 -5.24
N SER A 160 16.97 7.89 -6.11
CA SER A 160 18.13 7.13 -6.56
C SER A 160 19.09 8.06 -7.31
N GLY A 161 20.38 7.70 -7.31
CA GLY A 161 21.44 8.48 -7.94
C GLY A 161 21.24 8.69 -9.45
N LEU A 162 22.19 9.40 -10.08
CA LEU A 162 22.16 9.78 -11.49
C LEU A 162 22.10 8.54 -12.41
N GLU A 163 20.91 8.13 -12.79
CA GLU A 163 20.65 7.14 -13.84
C GLU A 163 20.69 7.80 -15.21
N LYS A 164 20.82 7.02 -16.29
CA LYS A 164 20.63 7.50 -17.66
C LYS A 164 19.20 7.19 -18.10
N ALA A 165 18.43 8.21 -18.45
CA ALA A 165 17.09 8.06 -19.01
C ALA A 165 17.08 8.47 -20.49
N LEU A 166 16.35 7.71 -21.32
CA LEU A 166 16.01 8.14 -22.67
C LEU A 166 14.73 8.98 -22.58
N LEU A 167 14.84 10.28 -22.80
CA LEU A 167 13.74 11.25 -22.77
C LEU A 167 13.64 11.89 -24.15
N ASP A 168 12.48 11.76 -24.81
CA ASP A 168 12.22 12.34 -26.14
C ASP A 168 13.29 12.03 -27.21
N GLY A 169 13.90 10.85 -27.12
CA GLY A 169 14.95 10.39 -28.04
C GLY A 169 16.38 10.77 -27.64
N GLU A 170 16.56 11.53 -26.57
CA GLU A 170 17.85 11.97 -26.05
C GLU A 170 18.19 11.27 -24.73
N VAL A 171 19.48 10.99 -24.52
CA VAL A 171 19.95 10.39 -23.27
C VAL A 171 20.34 11.48 -22.28
N GLU A 172 19.62 11.58 -21.18
CA GLU A 172 19.85 12.56 -20.12
C GLU A 172 20.18 11.90 -18.78
N ALA A 173 20.91 12.62 -17.93
CA ALA A 173 21.06 12.24 -16.54
C ALA A 173 19.73 12.46 -15.78
N PHE A 174 19.32 11.46 -15.03
CA PHE A 174 18.05 11.41 -14.32
C PHE A 174 18.31 11.12 -12.85
N ALA A 175 17.88 12.03 -11.98
CA ALA A 175 17.75 11.78 -10.55
C ALA A 175 16.25 11.73 -10.24
N GLY A 176 15.80 10.64 -9.64
CA GLY A 176 14.38 10.43 -9.38
C GLY A 176 14.13 9.24 -8.49
N TYR A 177 12.86 8.94 -8.28
CA TYR A 177 12.39 7.86 -7.41
C TYR A 177 12.14 6.62 -8.26
N VAL A 178 12.61 5.47 -7.80
CA VAL A 178 12.42 4.18 -8.45
C VAL A 178 11.58 3.28 -7.56
N ASP A 179 10.64 2.56 -8.14
CA ASP A 179 9.96 1.45 -7.49
C ASP A 179 10.04 0.16 -8.31
N ALA A 180 9.74 -0.96 -7.65
CA ALA A 180 9.66 -2.27 -8.26
C ALA A 180 8.40 -2.99 -7.78
N SER A 181 7.64 -3.51 -8.73
CA SER A 181 6.49 -4.37 -8.48
C SER A 181 6.81 -5.75 -9.04
N THR A 182 6.87 -6.76 -8.19
CA THR A 182 7.09 -8.14 -8.60
C THR A 182 5.77 -8.88 -8.74
N TYR A 183 5.70 -9.78 -9.72
CA TYR A 183 4.54 -10.65 -9.94
C TYR A 183 4.80 -11.99 -9.28
N ALA A 184 3.83 -12.45 -8.49
CA ALA A 184 3.82 -13.80 -7.93
C ALA A 184 2.57 -14.55 -8.44
N THR A 185 2.72 -15.83 -8.77
CA THR A 185 1.61 -16.69 -9.15
C THR A 185 1.21 -17.56 -7.97
N HIS A 186 -0.09 -17.69 -7.72
CA HIS A 186 -0.65 -18.54 -6.65
C HIS A 186 -0.88 -20.01 -7.08
N GLY A 187 -0.34 -20.47 -8.23
CA GLY A 187 -0.74 -21.74 -8.85
C GLY A 187 0.38 -22.68 -9.29
N ILE A 188 0.20 -23.98 -8.97
CA ILE A 188 0.69 -25.28 -9.50
C ILE A 188 2.19 -25.48 -9.85
N ALA A 189 2.98 -24.44 -10.13
CA ALA A 189 4.44 -24.50 -10.13
C ALA A 189 4.99 -23.07 -10.02
N PRO A 190 6.12 -22.84 -9.32
CA PRO A 190 6.80 -21.56 -9.35
C PRO A 190 7.26 -21.30 -10.78
N TRP A 191 6.50 -20.50 -11.52
CA TRP A 191 6.97 -19.93 -12.78
C TRP A 191 7.88 -18.76 -12.44
N GLY A 192 8.94 -18.59 -13.22
CA GLY A 192 9.99 -17.61 -12.98
C GLY A 192 9.40 -16.25 -12.62
N GLY A 193 9.92 -15.67 -11.54
CA GLY A 193 9.53 -14.34 -11.09
C GLY A 193 9.79 -13.31 -12.18
N GLY A 194 8.84 -12.39 -12.33
CA GLY A 194 8.99 -11.20 -13.17
C GLY A 194 8.61 -9.98 -12.36
N GLY A 195 8.92 -8.82 -12.90
CA GLY A 195 8.48 -7.57 -12.29
C GLY A 195 8.57 -6.43 -13.26
N VAL A 196 7.99 -5.32 -12.86
CA VAL A 196 8.14 -4.05 -13.53
C VAL A 196 8.80 -3.09 -12.56
N SER A 197 9.80 -2.36 -13.04
CA SER A 197 10.34 -1.23 -12.31
C SER A 197 9.97 0.06 -13.02
N ARG A 198 9.69 1.09 -12.24
CA ARG A 198 9.30 2.40 -12.75
C ARG A 198 10.16 3.46 -12.13
N ALA A 199 10.35 4.56 -12.84
CA ALA A 199 11.07 5.73 -12.36
C ALA A 199 10.27 7.01 -12.59
N SER A 200 10.34 7.97 -11.66
CA SER A 200 9.69 9.27 -11.80
C SER A 200 10.50 10.38 -11.11
N ARG A 201 10.45 11.61 -11.63
CA ARG A 201 10.98 12.78 -10.90
C ARG A 201 10.11 13.13 -9.68
N SER A 202 8.87 12.65 -9.64
CA SER A 202 7.95 12.79 -8.51
C SER A 202 8.12 11.63 -7.52
N ARG A 203 7.90 11.92 -6.23
CA ARG A 203 7.83 10.91 -5.15
C ARG A 203 6.72 9.88 -5.37
N VAL A 204 5.69 10.26 -6.12
CA VAL A 204 4.64 9.32 -6.56
C VAL A 204 5.06 8.75 -7.91
N VAL A 205 5.59 7.53 -7.89
CA VAL A 205 6.08 6.83 -9.09
C VAL A 205 4.90 6.26 -9.88
N ASN A 206 4.34 7.09 -10.76
CA ASN A 206 3.23 6.73 -11.65
C ASN A 206 3.58 7.06 -13.10
N ILE A 207 3.30 6.13 -14.01
CA ILE A 207 3.49 6.30 -15.47
C ILE A 207 2.64 7.46 -15.99
N MET A 208 1.37 7.55 -15.58
CA MET A 208 0.48 8.64 -16.02
C MET A 208 0.93 10.02 -15.50
N GLY A 209 1.72 10.06 -14.43
CA GLY A 209 2.29 11.28 -13.85
C GLY A 209 3.61 11.71 -14.50
N GLY A 210 3.97 11.17 -15.66
CA GLY A 210 5.25 11.44 -16.32
C GLY A 210 6.40 10.52 -15.87
N GLY A 211 6.09 9.43 -15.16
CA GLY A 211 7.05 8.37 -14.88
C GLY A 211 7.29 7.47 -16.11
N GLY A 212 8.43 6.80 -16.13
CA GLY A 212 8.82 5.84 -17.16
C GLY A 212 9.01 4.43 -16.60
N LEU A 213 9.23 3.48 -17.51
CA LEU A 213 9.68 2.14 -17.15
C LEU A 213 11.20 2.11 -17.07
N VAL A 214 11.74 1.37 -16.10
CA VAL A 214 13.17 1.05 -16.04
C VAL A 214 13.36 -0.46 -16.02
N PRO A 215 14.44 -0.99 -16.64
CA PRO A 215 14.70 -2.42 -16.63
C PRO A 215 14.86 -2.96 -15.21
N LEU A 216 14.18 -4.08 -14.92
CA LEU A 216 14.44 -4.90 -13.75
C LEU A 216 15.41 -6.02 -14.15
N LEU A 217 16.67 -5.90 -13.74
CA LEU A 217 17.71 -6.87 -14.10
C LEU A 217 18.05 -7.74 -12.86
N PRO A 218 17.87 -9.07 -12.95
CA PRO A 218 18.43 -9.98 -11.96
C PRO A 218 19.95 -9.85 -11.87
N GLN A 219 20.52 -10.10 -10.70
CA GLN A 219 21.96 -9.95 -10.46
C GLN A 219 22.78 -10.81 -11.43
N GLU A 220 22.32 -12.00 -11.76
CA GLU A 220 23.00 -12.91 -12.69
C GLU A 220 23.09 -12.32 -14.11
N VAL A 221 22.09 -11.55 -14.53
CA VAL A 221 22.12 -10.83 -15.82
C VAL A 221 23.10 -9.66 -15.75
N LEU A 222 23.13 -8.95 -14.63
CA LEU A 222 24.07 -7.85 -14.43
C LEU A 222 25.53 -8.35 -14.46
N ASP A 223 25.81 -9.48 -13.82
CA ASP A 223 27.13 -10.09 -13.80
C ASP A 223 27.61 -10.47 -15.21
N LEU A 224 26.71 -10.97 -16.06
CA LEU A 224 27.00 -11.27 -17.48
C LEU A 224 27.26 -10.02 -18.33
N LEU A 225 26.68 -8.88 -17.99
CA LEU A 225 26.92 -7.62 -18.71
C LEU A 225 28.27 -6.98 -18.34
N HIS A 226 28.84 -7.36 -17.19
CA HIS A 226 30.12 -6.86 -16.70
C HIS A 226 31.31 -7.81 -16.97
N SER A 227 31.05 -9.02 -17.49
CA SER A 227 32.06 -9.99 -17.93
C SER A 227 32.50 -9.78 -19.37
#